data_AF-A0A922MV25-F1
#
_entry.id   AF-A0A922MV25-F1
#
_cell.length_a   1.000
_cell.length_b   1.000
_cell.length_c   1.000
_cell.angle_alpha   90.00
_cell.angle_beta   90.00
_cell.angle_gamma   90.00
#
_symmetry.space_group_name_H-M   'P 1'
#
loop_
_entity.id
_entity.type
_entity.pdbx_description
1 polymer ?
#
loop_
_entity_poly.entity_id
_entity_poly.type
_entity_poly.pdbx_seq_one_letter_code
_entity_poly.pdbx_strand_id
1 'polypeptide(L)' 'MLARLKGARAARGDVLVFLDSHCEAGPDWLRPLLQRIQHKRDSVLTPIIDVIHQTTFEFEAPDTFQVYHSTIKAASQQN' A
#
# COMPACT_ATOMS: atom_id res chain seq x y z
N MET A 1 5.66 1.49 18.66
CA MET A 1 4.88 0.22 18.62
C MET A 1 3.60 0.23 19.46
N LEU A 2 3.58 0.84 20.67
CA LEU A 2 2.42 0.81 21.58
C LEU A 2 1.10 1.29 20.95
N ALA A 3 1.13 2.36 20.16
CA ALA A 3 -0.07 2.90 19.49
C ALA A 3 -0.74 1.86 18.56
N ARG A 4 0.05 1.16 17.73
CA ARG A 4 -0.46 0.12 16.82
C ARG A 4 -1.10 -1.04 17.58
N LEU A 5 -0.48 -1.52 18.66
CA LEU A 5 -1.03 -2.60 19.48
C LEU A 5 -2.31 -2.19 20.21
N LYS A 6 -2.37 -0.97 20.74
CA LYS A 6 -3.57 -0.44 21.39
C LYS A 6 -4.73 -0.33 20.39
N GLY A 7 -4.45 0.19 19.19
CA GLY A 7 -5.43 0.23 18.10
C GLY A 7 -5.90 -1.15 17.67
N ALA A 8 -4.99 -2.10 17.48
CA ALA A 8 -5.30 -3.49 17.11
C ALA A 8 -6.22 -4.17 18.13
N ARG A 9 -6.00 -3.97 19.42
CA ARG A 9 -6.88 -4.52 20.49
C ARG A 9 -8.27 -3.90 20.51
N ALA A 10 -8.42 -2.66 20.06
CA ALA A 10 -9.70 -1.95 20.05
C ALA A 10 -10.51 -2.17 18.76
N ALA A 11 -9.83 -2.51 17.66
CA ALA A 11 -10.46 -2.76 16.36
C ALA A 11 -11.39 -3.97 16.39
N ARG A 12 -12.47 -3.92 15.59
CA ARG A 12 -13.50 -4.96 15.50
C ARG A 12 -13.63 -5.60 14.11
N GLY A 13 -12.85 -5.12 13.14
CA GLY A 13 -12.89 -5.63 11.76
C GLY A 13 -12.16 -6.96 11.62
N ASP A 14 -12.52 -7.72 10.57
CA ASP A 14 -11.89 -9.01 10.26
C ASP A 14 -10.44 -8.89 9.79
N VAL A 15 -10.04 -7.70 9.33
CA VAL A 15 -8.70 -7.39 8.82
C VAL A 15 -8.24 -6.08 9.44
N LEU A 16 -6.99 -6.05 9.92
CA LEU A 16 -6.32 -4.83 10.36
C LEU A 16 -5.53 -4.23 9.21
N VAL A 17 -5.76 -2.95 8.92
CA VAL A 17 -5.00 -2.18 7.94
C VAL A 17 -4.30 -1.04 8.66
N PHE A 18 -2.98 -0.96 8.53
CA PHE A 18 -2.18 0.09 9.12
C PHE A 18 -1.79 1.09 8.03
N LEU A 19 -2.16 2.35 8.25
CA LEU A 19 -1.76 3.47 7.40
C LEU A 19 -1.05 4.51 8.26
N ASP A 20 -0.09 5.21 7.66
CA ASP A 20 0.47 6.39 8.29
C ASP A 20 -0.49 7.58 8.11
N SER A 21 -0.40 8.57 8.99
CA SER A 21 -1.32 9.73 9.00
C SER A 21 -1.17 10.68 7.80
N HIS A 22 -0.15 10.47 6.98
CA HIS A 22 0.24 11.30 5.84
C HIS A 22 0.16 10.56 4.49
N CYS A 23 -0.66 9.51 4.40
CA CYS A 23 -0.87 8.77 3.15
C CYS A 23 -2.18 9.18 2.49
N GLU A 24 -2.22 9.14 1.16
CA GLU A 24 -3.45 9.28 0.36
C GLU A 24 -3.82 7.93 -0.26
N ALA A 25 -5.10 7.57 -0.14
CA ALA A 25 -5.63 6.32 -0.66
C ALA A 25 -6.10 6.50 -2.11
N GLY A 26 -5.40 5.87 -3.05
CA GLY A 26 -5.79 5.86 -4.47
C GLY A 26 -7.10 5.08 -4.73
N PRO A 27 -7.70 5.21 -5.92
CA PRO A 27 -8.89 4.45 -6.30
C PRO A 27 -8.68 2.94 -6.16
N ASP A 28 -9.67 2.26 -5.56
CA ASP A 28 -9.72 0.80 -5.39
C ASP A 28 -8.49 0.13 -4.74
N TRP A 29 -7.68 0.87 -3.98
CA TRP A 29 -6.45 0.35 -3.37
C TRP A 29 -6.68 -0.84 -2.40
N LEU A 30 -7.83 -0.89 -1.73
CA LEU A 30 -8.11 -1.84 -0.64
C LEU A 30 -8.72 -3.16 -1.12
N ARG A 31 -9.64 -3.12 -2.10
CA ARG A 31 -10.34 -4.31 -2.62
C ARG A 31 -9.40 -5.46 -3.03
N PRO A 32 -8.33 -5.25 -3.83
CA PRO A 32 -7.45 -6.34 -4.24
C PRO A 32 -6.69 -6.95 -3.06
N LEU A 33 -6.32 -6.16 -2.05
CA LEU A 33 -5.67 -6.64 -0.83
C LEU A 33 -6.62 -7.54 -0.03
N LEU A 34 -7.86 -7.09 0.17
CA LEU A 34 -8.88 -7.88 0.89
C LEU A 34 -9.23 -9.17 0.15
N GLN A 35 -9.32 -9.14 -1.18
CA GLN A 35 -9.54 -10.34 -1.99
C GLN A 35 -8.42 -11.36 -1.80
N ARG A 36 -7.16 -10.92 -1.73
CA ARG A 36 -6.02 -11.81 -1.48
C ARG A 36 -6.06 -12.43 -0.08
N ILE A 37 -6.44 -11.65 0.94
CA ILE A 37 -6.61 -12.13 2.33
C ILE A 37 -7.79 -13.11 2.43
N GLN A 38 -8.89 -12.85 1.71
CA GLN A 38 -10.04 -13.75 1.66
C GLN A 38 -9.63 -15.14 1.18
N HIS A 39 -8.79 -15.22 0.14
CA HIS A 39 -8.28 -16.51 -0.37
C HIS A 39 -7.26 -17.18 0.57
N LYS A 40 -6.49 -16.42 1.36
CA LYS A 40 -5.48 -16.97 2.29
C LYS A 40 -5.35 -16.07 3.53
N ARG A 41 -6.00 -16.48 4.62
CA ARG A 41 -6.19 -15.69 5.84
C ARG A 41 -4.93 -15.44 6.67
N ASP A 42 -3.87 -16.23 6.49
CA ASP A 42 -2.55 -16.05 7.09
C ASP A 42 -1.62 -15.13 6.26
N SER A 43 -2.11 -14.54 5.17
CA SER A 43 -1.33 -13.62 4.35
C SER A 43 -1.18 -12.25 5.02
N VAL A 44 0.04 -11.72 5.01
CA VAL A 44 0.33 -10.32 5.32
C VAL A 44 0.74 -9.63 4.03
N LEU A 45 0.12 -8.50 3.72
CA LEU A 45 0.27 -7.80 2.44
C LEU A 45 0.67 -6.35 2.67
N THR A 46 1.36 -5.78 1.68
CA THR A 46 1.68 -4.35 1.60
C THR A 46 1.25 -3.84 0.22
N PRO A 47 0.52 -2.72 0.11
CA PRO A 47 0.28 -2.09 -1.18
C PRO A 47 1.60 -1.57 -1.77
N ILE A 48 1.56 -1.24 -3.07
CA ILE A 48 2.60 -0.38 -3.64
C ILE A 48 2.44 1.00 -2.98
N ILE A 49 3.57 1.57 -2.55
CA ILE A 49 3.60 2.87 -1.87
C ILE A 49 4.23 3.86 -2.84
N ASP A 50 3.39 4.72 -3.40
CA ASP A 50 3.83 5.84 -4.24
C ASP A 50 4.35 6.99 -3.37
N VAL A 51 5.17 7.85 -3.97
CA VAL A 51 5.74 9.01 -3.29
C VAL A 51 4.88 10.24 -3.57
N ILE A 52 4.50 10.94 -2.51
CA ILE A 52 3.91 12.27 -2.58
C ILE A 52 5.00 13.25 -2.17
N HIS A 53 5.32 14.20 -3.05
CA HIS A 53 6.37 15.17 -2.77
C HIS A 53 5.96 16.08 -1.59
N GLN A 54 6.81 16.17 -0.57
CA GLN A 54 6.47 16.79 0.71
C GLN A 54 6.11 18.29 0.65
N THR A 55 6.56 19.00 -0.39
CA THR A 55 6.36 20.45 -0.53
C THR A 55 5.34 20.79 -1.61
N THR A 56 5.35 20.08 -2.74
CA THR A 56 4.46 20.36 -3.88
C THR A 56 3.18 19.53 -3.83
N PHE A 57 3.14 18.47 -3.01
CA PHE A 57 2.06 17.49 -2.95
C PHE A 57 1.78 16.79 -4.30
N GLU A 58 2.75 16.83 -5.21
CA GLU A 58 2.66 16.13 -6.48
C GLU A 58 2.92 14.64 -6.27
N PHE A 59 2.14 13.81 -6.96
CA PHE A 59 2.39 12.37 -7.04
C PHE A 59 3.54 12.10 -8.01
N GLU A 60 4.57 11.42 -7.52
CA GLU A 60 5.61 10.86 -8.39
C GLU A 60 5.08 9.55 -8.97
N ALA A 61 4.61 9.59 -10.22
CA ALA A 61 4.22 8.37 -10.92
C ALA A 61 5.44 7.46 -11.05
N PRO A 62 5.38 6.21 -10.55
CA PRO A 62 6.55 5.35 -10.59
C PRO A 62 6.80 4.87 -12.04
N ASP A 63 8.00 5.16 -12.56
CA ASP A 63 8.51 4.61 -13.84
C ASP A 63 8.76 3.09 -13.78
N THR A 64 8.55 2.47 -12.62
CA THR A 64 8.84 1.08 -12.34
C THR A 64 7.70 0.43 -11.60
N PHE A 65 7.32 -0.79 -12.00
CA PHE A 65 6.43 -1.62 -11.20
C PHE A 65 7.26 -2.57 -10.34
N GLN A 66 6.96 -2.66 -9.05
CA GLN A 66 7.63 -3.58 -8.15
C GLN A 66 6.94 -4.95 -8.16
N VAL A 67 7.69 -6.00 -8.49
CA VAL A 67 7.28 -7.38 -8.34
C VAL A 67 8.08 -7.98 -7.19
N TYR A 68 7.50 -7.99 -5.98
CA TYR A 68 8.21 -8.48 -4.78
C TYR A 68 9.57 -7.76 -4.60
N HIS A 69 10.68 -8.50 -4.53
CA HIS A 69 12.04 -7.98 -4.37
C HIS A 69 12.71 -7.61 -5.71
N SER A 70 11.97 -7.60 -6.83
CA SER A 70 12.49 -7.19 -8.13
C SER A 70 11.76 -5.96 -8.65
N THR A 71 12.54 -5.01 -9.13
CA THR A 71 12.05 -3.79 -9.77
C THR A 71 12.11 -3.98 -11.28
N ILE A 72 10.96 -3.90 -11.95
CA ILE A 72 10.89 -3.92 -13.42
C ILE A 72 10.65 -2.49 -13.87
N LYS A 73 11.54 -1.94 -14.71
CA LYS A 73 11.27 -0.66 -15.39
C LYS A 73 10.10 -0.87 -16.34
N ALA A 74 9.09 0.01 -16.25
CA ALA A 74 8.12 0.14 -17.32
C ALA A 74 8.92 0.46 -18.59
N ALA A 75 8.59 -0.19 -19.70
CA ALA A 75 9.30 0.04 -20.95
C ALA A 75 9.27 1.53 -21.26
N SER A 76 10.41 2.21 -21.11
CA SER A 76 10.54 3.60 -21.51
C SER A 76 10.25 3.64 -23.00
N GLN A 77 9.17 4.31 -23.42
CA GLN A 77 9.06 4.73 -24.80
C GLN A 77 10.20 5.72 -25.05
N GLN A 78 11.33 5.19 -25.51
CA GLN A 78 12.37 5.99 -26.15
C GLN A 78 11.78 6.48 -27.47
N ASN A 79 11.33 7.73 -27.46
CA ASN A 79 11.33 8.58 -28.66
C ASN A 79 12.59 9.45 -28.60
#